data_AF-A0A9Q0JWC5-F1
#
_entry.id   AF-A0A9Q0JWC5-F1
#
_cell.length_a   1.000
_cell.length_b   1.000
_cell.length_c   1.000
_cell.angle_alpha   90.00
_cell.angle_beta   90.00
_cell.angle_gamma   90.00
#
_symmetry.space_group_name_H-M   'P 1'
#
loop_
_entity.id
_entity.type
_entity.pdbx_description
1 polymer ?
#
loop_
_entity_poly.entity_id
_entity_poly.type
_entity_poly.pdbx_seq_one_letter_code
_entity_poly.pdbx_strand_id
1 'polypeptide(L)'
;MEYQGLNSPCKQRAVKEWIKKFKLCVCIIIESNFRKEFVDSKLKYIFGGWKTCHNCSQENSARLVVGWDSTMVEVEVLWSSTQLIHYKITFNSNRQEVFCSLHYYFFFFFWGDLDRATLTSPGPWVVLGDCNIMRFGSEKIGGLPPNLDAMGEFNDCLARNGLEDIKDKGRDSLGAMSKLGIEGSYVSWIGA
;
A
#
# COMPACT_ATOMS: atom_id res chain seq x y z
N MET A 1 8.36 -24.24 -1.30
CA MET A 1 8.86 -22.89 -0.95
C MET A 1 8.72 -22.02 -2.19
N GLU A 2 7.62 -21.28 -2.32
CA GLU A 2 7.54 -20.21 -3.30
C GLU A 2 8.42 -19.06 -2.84
N TYR A 3 9.38 -18.63 -3.66
CA TYR A 3 10.14 -17.42 -3.36
C TYR A 3 9.18 -16.22 -3.41
N GLN A 4 8.88 -15.67 -2.23
CA GLN A 4 8.17 -14.40 -2.06
C GLN A 4 8.92 -13.28 -2.81
N GLY A 5 8.18 -12.48 -3.56
CA GLY A 5 8.66 -11.31 -4.30
C GLY A 5 8.60 -11.40 -5.82
N LEU A 6 8.99 -10.30 -6.47
CA LEU A 6 8.69 -10.02 -7.89
C LEU A 6 9.90 -10.25 -8.82
N ASN A 7 10.93 -10.96 -8.36
CA ASN A 7 12.17 -11.14 -9.11
C ASN A 7 12.03 -11.97 -10.40
N SER A 8 11.01 -12.84 -10.49
CA SER A 8 10.75 -13.68 -11.67
C SER A 8 10.17 -12.87 -12.84
N PRO A 9 10.71 -13.00 -14.07
CA PRO A 9 10.16 -12.33 -15.26
C PRO A 9 8.69 -12.65 -15.54
N CYS A 10 8.24 -13.87 -15.23
CA CYS A 10 6.84 -14.26 -15.42
C CYS A 10 5.90 -13.45 -14.50
N LYS A 11 6.29 -13.27 -13.23
CA LYS A 11 5.51 -12.45 -12.28
C LYS A 11 5.52 -10.97 -12.69
N GLN A 12 6.66 -10.45 -13.15
CA GLN A 12 6.77 -9.07 -13.66
C GLN A 12 5.88 -8.85 -14.90
N ARG A 13 5.84 -9.82 -15.81
CA ARG A 13 4.96 -9.78 -16.99
C ARG A 13 3.49 -9.80 -16.58
N ALA A 14 3.12 -10.61 -15.59
CA ALA A 14 1.74 -10.65 -15.09
C ALA A 14 1.28 -9.27 -14.57
N VAL A 15 2.11 -8.59 -13.77
CA VAL A 15 1.82 -7.22 -13.29
C VAL A 15 1.63 -6.25 -14.46
N LYS A 16 2.52 -6.31 -15.46
CA LYS A 16 2.41 -5.46 -16.66
C LYS A 16 1.11 -5.68 -17.43
N GLU A 17 0.70 -6.94 -17.58
CA GLU A 17 -0.56 -7.27 -18.25
C GLU A 17 -1.78 -6.88 -17.41
N TRP A 18 -1.70 -6.94 -16.08
CA TRP A 18 -2.74 -6.44 -15.19
C TRP A 18 -2.93 -4.94 -15.29
N ILE A 19 -1.84 -4.16 -15.27
CA ILE A 19 -1.89 -2.69 -15.45
C ILE A 19 -2.69 -2.34 -16.71
N LYS A 20 -2.41 -3.02 -17.83
CA LYS A 20 -3.11 -2.81 -19.10
C LYS A 20 -4.56 -3.31 -19.06
N LYS A 21 -4.78 -4.54 -18.60
CA LYS A 21 -6.08 -5.21 -18.61
C LYS A 21 -7.11 -4.41 -17.80
N PHE A 22 -6.70 -3.95 -16.62
CA PHE A 22 -7.58 -3.22 -15.71
C PHE A 22 -7.51 -1.70 -15.87
N LYS A 23 -6.68 -1.20 -16.79
CA LYS A 23 -6.50 0.24 -17.08
C LYS A 23 -6.19 1.04 -15.82
N LEU A 24 -5.25 0.53 -15.04
CA LEU A 24 -4.86 1.14 -13.78
C LEU A 24 -4.20 2.50 -14.04
N CYS A 25 -4.35 3.46 -13.12
CA CYS A 25 -3.54 4.68 -13.13
C CYS A 25 -2.49 4.73 -12.01
N VAL A 26 -2.65 3.89 -10.99
CA VAL A 26 -1.68 3.66 -9.91
C VAL A 26 -1.58 2.16 -9.71
N CYS A 27 -0.41 1.67 -9.35
CA CYS A 27 -0.18 0.28 -9.01
C CYS A 27 0.86 0.21 -7.90
N ILE A 28 0.58 -0.62 -6.91
CA ILE A 28 1.35 -0.76 -5.70
C ILE A 28 1.87 -2.19 -5.62
N ILE A 29 3.15 -2.34 -5.29
CA ILE A 29 3.78 -3.65 -5.09
C ILE A 29 4.36 -3.68 -3.68
N ILE A 30 3.94 -4.70 -2.93
CA ILE A 30 4.48 -5.06 -1.61
C ILE A 30 5.39 -6.28 -1.79
N GLU A 31 6.43 -6.39 -0.97
CA GLU A 31 7.44 -7.45 -1.00
C GLU A 31 8.20 -7.59 -2.33
N SER A 32 8.44 -6.50 -3.08
CA SER A 32 9.06 -6.63 -4.43
C SER A 32 10.42 -7.35 -4.42
N ASN A 33 11.20 -7.17 -3.34
CA ASN A 33 12.51 -7.75 -3.10
C ASN A 33 13.51 -7.43 -4.22
N PHE A 34 13.37 -6.25 -4.83
CA PHE A 34 14.29 -5.79 -5.87
C PHE A 34 15.54 -5.22 -5.24
N ARG A 35 16.68 -5.87 -5.51
CA ARG A 35 17.98 -5.36 -5.09
C ARG A 35 18.22 -3.96 -5.65
N LYS A 36 18.88 -3.11 -4.87
CA LYS A 36 19.14 -1.70 -5.18
C LYS A 36 19.77 -1.51 -6.57
N GLU A 37 20.71 -2.38 -6.94
CA GLU A 37 21.39 -2.30 -8.25
C GLU A 37 20.47 -2.54 -9.45
N PHE A 38 19.32 -3.19 -9.25
CA PHE A 38 18.43 -3.62 -10.34
C PHE A 38 17.04 -2.97 -10.28
N VAL A 39 16.70 -2.28 -9.19
CA VAL A 39 15.35 -1.76 -8.95
C VAL A 39 14.85 -0.92 -10.12
N ASP A 40 15.59 0.10 -10.54
CA ASP A 40 15.16 1.01 -11.61
C ASP A 40 14.95 0.28 -12.94
N SER A 41 15.82 -0.66 -13.28
CA SER A 41 15.69 -1.46 -14.51
C SER A 41 14.44 -2.35 -14.50
N LYS A 42 14.12 -2.96 -13.35
CA LYS A 42 12.93 -3.80 -13.19
C LYS A 42 11.66 -2.98 -13.20
N LEU A 43 11.67 -1.83 -12.51
CA LEU A 43 10.55 -0.90 -12.51
C LEU A 43 10.29 -0.37 -13.92
N LYS A 44 11.32 0.04 -14.65
CA LYS A 44 11.20 0.45 -16.06
C LYS A 44 10.61 -0.66 -16.95
N TYR A 45 10.98 -1.93 -16.73
CA TYR A 45 10.42 -3.05 -17.48
C TYR A 45 8.90 -3.24 -17.22
N ILE A 46 8.49 -3.17 -15.96
CA ILE A 46 7.11 -3.38 -15.49
C ILE A 46 6.23 -2.20 -15.88
N PHE A 47 6.65 -0.99 -15.51
CA PHE A 47 5.86 0.24 -15.54
C PHE A 47 6.08 1.08 -16.81
N GLY A 48 7.14 0.82 -17.58
CA GLY A 48 7.39 1.50 -18.84
C GLY A 48 7.62 3.00 -18.65
N GLY A 49 6.68 3.81 -19.15
CA GLY A 49 6.74 5.28 -19.11
C GLY A 49 6.13 5.91 -17.84
N TRP A 50 5.58 5.10 -16.94
CA TRP A 50 5.06 5.57 -15.66
C TRP A 50 6.18 6.06 -14.74
N LYS A 51 5.83 6.98 -13.84
CA LYS A 51 6.72 7.37 -12.74
C LYS A 51 6.62 6.36 -11.61
N THR A 52 7.67 6.28 -10.80
CA THR A 52 7.76 5.31 -9.70
C THR A 52 8.49 5.87 -8.49
N CYS A 53 8.14 5.40 -7.29
CA CYS A 53 8.90 5.61 -6.07
C CYS A 53 8.98 4.31 -5.26
N HIS A 54 9.97 4.20 -4.37
CA HIS A 54 10.21 3.00 -3.58
C HIS A 54 10.99 3.30 -2.30
N ASN A 55 10.92 2.41 -1.30
CA ASN A 55 11.57 2.60 0.00
C ASN A 55 13.02 2.07 0.09
N CYS A 56 13.72 1.90 -1.04
CA CYS A 56 15.09 1.37 -1.11
C CYS A 56 16.19 2.27 -0.50
N SER A 57 15.84 3.24 0.36
CA SER A 57 16.74 4.31 0.81
C SER A 57 17.76 3.88 1.87
N GLN A 58 17.52 2.79 2.60
CA GLN A 58 18.44 2.30 3.66
C GLN A 58 18.71 0.78 3.61
N GLU A 59 17.86 0.02 2.94
CA GLU A 59 17.99 -1.42 2.76
C GLU A 59 18.56 -1.71 1.36
N ASN A 60 19.35 -2.78 1.21
CA ASN A 60 19.88 -3.21 -0.10
C ASN A 60 18.79 -3.74 -1.07
N SER A 61 17.51 -3.54 -0.74
CA SER A 61 16.37 -3.93 -1.57
C SER A 61 15.16 -3.02 -1.37
N ALA A 62 14.43 -2.75 -2.45
CA ALA A 62 13.09 -2.18 -2.40
C ALA A 62 12.08 -3.25 -1.94
N ARG A 63 11.28 -2.92 -0.93
CA ARG A 63 10.17 -3.78 -0.47
C ARG A 63 8.84 -3.20 -0.92
N LEU A 64 8.70 -1.88 -0.82
CA LEU A 64 7.53 -1.13 -1.23
C LEU A 64 7.83 -0.36 -2.50
N VAL A 65 6.90 -0.43 -3.46
CA VAL A 65 6.96 0.30 -4.72
C VAL A 65 5.58 0.88 -5.01
N VAL A 66 5.56 2.13 -5.44
CA VAL A 66 4.37 2.78 -6.02
C VAL A 66 4.74 3.21 -7.44
N GLY A 67 3.95 2.79 -8.43
CA GLY A 67 4.06 3.23 -9.81
C GLY A 67 2.77 3.92 -10.24
N TRP A 68 2.86 5.00 -11.01
CA TRP A 68 1.69 5.75 -11.46
C TRP A 68 1.84 6.36 -12.86
N ASP A 69 0.71 6.48 -13.55
CA ASP A 69 0.60 7.20 -14.81
C ASP A 69 0.53 8.70 -14.54
N SER A 70 1.61 9.42 -14.84
CA SER A 70 1.68 10.87 -14.62
C SER A 70 0.72 11.68 -15.49
N THR A 71 0.11 11.08 -16.52
CA THR A 71 -0.93 11.74 -17.31
C THR A 71 -2.27 11.77 -16.57
N MET A 72 -2.51 10.79 -15.69
CA MET A 72 -3.78 10.61 -14.98
C MET A 72 -3.73 11.16 -13.56
N VAL A 73 -2.62 10.95 -12.86
CA VAL A 73 -2.44 11.36 -11.46
C VAL A 73 -1.04 11.87 -11.20
N GLU A 74 -0.90 12.70 -10.17
CA GLU A 74 0.37 13.12 -9.60
C GLU A 74 0.55 12.45 -8.23
N VAL A 75 1.74 11.95 -7.94
CA VAL A 75 2.08 11.36 -6.64
C VAL A 75 3.22 12.16 -6.02
N GLU A 76 2.96 12.65 -4.82
CA GLU A 76 3.92 13.37 -3.98
C GLU A 76 4.25 12.51 -2.76
N VAL A 77 5.51 12.08 -2.62
CA VAL A 77 5.97 11.37 -1.42
C VAL A 77 6.20 12.39 -0.31
N LEU A 78 5.40 12.31 0.75
CA LEU A 78 5.47 13.22 1.89
C LEU A 78 6.60 12.81 2.84
N TRP A 79 6.70 11.50 3.12
CA TRP A 79 7.80 10.91 3.85
C TRP A 79 7.81 9.38 3.68
N SER A 80 8.94 8.76 4.02
CA SER A 80 9.09 7.31 3.94
C SER A 80 10.02 6.78 5.03
N SER A 81 9.77 5.55 5.48
CA SER A 81 10.66 4.76 6.34
C SER A 81 11.04 3.45 5.64
N THR A 82 11.78 2.57 6.31
CA THR A 82 12.06 1.22 5.80
C THR A 82 10.82 0.35 5.69
N GLN A 83 9.73 0.68 6.39
CA GLN A 83 8.51 -0.12 6.44
C GLN A 83 7.29 0.58 5.82
N LEU A 84 7.42 1.85 5.45
CA LEU A 84 6.28 2.69 5.07
C LEU A 84 6.64 3.69 3.96
N ILE A 85 5.71 3.91 3.02
CA ILE A 85 5.71 5.08 2.13
C ILE A 85 4.40 5.85 2.33
N HIS A 86 4.49 7.11 2.76
CA HIS A 86 3.37 8.00 2.92
C HIS A 86 3.39 9.03 1.79
N TYR A 87 2.30 9.09 1.04
CA TYR A 87 2.23 9.86 -0.18
C TYR A 87 0.82 10.41 -0.39
N LYS A 88 0.75 11.48 -1.18
CA LYS A 88 -0.49 12.11 -1.63
C LYS A 88 -0.66 11.81 -3.11
N ILE A 89 -1.86 11.39 -3.49
CA ILE A 89 -2.29 11.25 -4.88
C ILE A 89 -3.17 12.43 -5.21
N THR A 90 -2.85 13.17 -6.27
CA THR A 90 -3.70 14.24 -6.83
C THR A 90 -4.19 13.80 -8.21
N PHE A 91 -5.51 13.73 -8.40
CA PHE A 91 -6.09 13.37 -9.70
C PHE A 91 -6.05 14.56 -10.66
N ASN A 92 -5.45 14.39 -11.84
CA ASN A 92 -5.27 15.50 -12.79
C ASN A 92 -6.60 16.04 -13.33
N SER A 93 -7.63 15.18 -13.41
CA SER A 93 -8.93 15.53 -14.00
C SER A 93 -9.76 16.51 -13.17
N ASN A 94 -9.68 16.42 -11.84
CA ASN A 94 -10.57 17.17 -10.93
C ASN A 94 -9.84 17.74 -9.71
N ARG A 95 -8.52 17.56 -9.63
CA ARG A 95 -7.65 18.02 -8.54
C ARG A 95 -8.04 17.49 -7.15
N GLN A 96 -8.83 16.42 -7.09
CA GLN A 96 -9.09 15.73 -5.83
C GLN A 96 -7.81 15.10 -5.31
N GLU A 97 -7.64 15.16 -3.99
CA GLU A 97 -6.47 14.64 -3.30
C GLU A 97 -6.87 13.51 -2.36
N VAL A 98 -6.05 12.46 -2.35
CA VAL A 98 -6.19 11.32 -1.43
C VAL A 98 -4.83 11.05 -0.84
N PHE A 99 -4.76 10.96 0.49
CA PHE A 99 -3.57 10.58 1.22
C PHE A 99 -3.50 9.06 1.29
N CYS A 100 -2.30 8.50 1.20
CA CYS A 100 -2.08 7.06 1.21
C CYS A 100 -0.87 6.72 2.07
N SER A 101 -1.01 5.70 2.91
CA SER A 101 0.11 5.10 3.62
C SER A 101 0.23 3.65 3.24
N LEU A 102 1.32 3.30 2.57
CA LEU A 102 1.62 1.93 2.15
C LEU A 102 2.61 1.29 3.12
N HIS A 103 2.27 0.11 3.63
CA HIS A 103 3.02 -0.60 4.65
C HIS A 103 3.44 -1.99 4.21
N TYR A 104 4.66 -2.38 4.59
CA TYR A 104 5.18 -3.72 4.35
C TYR A 104 4.72 -4.70 5.42
N TYR A 105 4.82 -4.32 6.70
CA TYR A 105 4.50 -5.17 7.84
C TYR A 105 4.08 -4.29 9.03
N PHE A 106 2.99 -4.65 9.73
CA PHE A 106 2.56 -3.95 10.93
C PHE A 106 3.17 -4.64 12.15
N PHE A 107 4.15 -3.99 12.80
CA PHE A 107 4.74 -4.45 14.07
C PHE A 107 4.69 -3.32 15.09
N PHE A 108 4.75 -3.60 16.40
CA PHE A 108 4.54 -2.63 17.50
C PHE A 108 5.15 -1.20 17.33
N PHE A 109 6.29 -1.04 16.66
CA PHE A 109 6.91 0.26 16.37
C PHE A 109 6.15 1.12 15.33
N PHE A 110 5.08 0.57 14.76
CA PHE A 110 4.32 1.10 13.64
C PHE A 110 3.22 2.08 14.05
N TRP A 111 2.71 1.98 15.28
CA TRP A 111 1.60 2.83 15.74
C TRP A 111 1.95 4.33 15.67
N GLY A 112 3.19 4.69 15.98
CA GLY A 112 3.66 6.08 15.87
C GLY A 112 3.72 6.59 14.42
N ASP A 113 3.99 5.71 13.47
CA ASP A 113 3.98 6.04 12.03
C ASP A 113 2.55 6.28 11.53
N LEU A 114 1.55 5.52 12.01
CA LEU A 114 0.13 5.83 11.75
C LEU A 114 -0.31 7.13 12.40
N ASP A 115 0.02 7.33 13.68
CA ASP A 115 -0.32 8.57 14.39
C ASP A 115 0.25 9.79 13.65
N ARG A 116 1.51 9.69 13.17
CA ARG A 116 2.12 10.71 12.32
C ARG A 116 1.39 10.88 10.99
N ALA A 117 1.05 9.78 10.31
CA ALA A 117 0.35 9.83 9.02
C ALA A 117 -1.03 10.48 9.13
N THR A 118 -1.78 10.22 10.20
CA THR A 118 -3.05 10.87 10.51
C THR A 118 -2.87 12.38 10.62
N LEU A 119 -1.86 12.84 11.37
CA LEU A 119 -1.56 14.26 11.52
C LEU A 119 -1.11 14.92 10.20
N THR A 120 -0.54 14.16 9.26
CA THR A 120 -0.11 14.66 7.95
C THR A 120 -1.11 14.43 6.82
N SER A 121 -2.33 13.96 7.14
CA SER A 121 -3.39 13.67 6.17
C SER A 121 -4.63 14.54 6.43
N PRO A 122 -4.66 15.81 5.97
CA PRO A 122 -5.78 16.72 6.18
C PRO A 122 -7.07 16.40 5.37
N GLY A 123 -7.13 15.22 4.74
CA GLY A 123 -8.24 14.81 3.88
C GLY A 123 -8.38 13.30 3.83
N PRO A 124 -9.14 12.75 2.86
CA PRO A 124 -9.38 11.31 2.76
C PRO A 124 -8.07 10.54 2.77
N TRP A 125 -7.93 9.63 3.73
CA TRP A 125 -6.70 8.88 3.95
C TRP A 125 -6.97 7.39 3.85
N VAL A 126 -6.14 6.71 3.06
CA VAL A 126 -6.19 5.27 2.85
C VAL A 126 -4.92 4.62 3.38
N VAL A 127 -5.08 3.69 4.30
CA VAL A 127 -3.98 2.83 4.74
C VAL A 127 -4.02 1.52 3.97
N LEU A 128 -2.90 1.12 3.37
CA LEU A 128 -2.73 -0.10 2.61
C LEU A 128 -1.54 -0.89 3.15
N GLY A 129 -1.65 -2.21 3.25
CA GLY A 129 -0.51 -3.05 3.61
C GLY A 129 -0.91 -4.47 3.99
N ASP A 130 0.10 -5.26 4.32
CA ASP A 130 -0.08 -6.56 4.96
C ASP A 130 0.11 -6.40 6.48
N CYS A 131 -0.98 -6.36 7.22
CA CYS A 131 -0.93 -6.17 8.67
C CYS A 131 -0.39 -7.40 9.39
N ASN A 132 -0.56 -8.60 8.82
CA ASN A 132 -0.29 -9.90 9.46
C ASN A 132 -0.76 -10.03 10.93
N ILE A 133 -1.66 -9.16 11.37
CA ILE A 133 -2.30 -9.10 12.68
C ILE A 133 -3.80 -9.22 12.43
N MET A 134 -4.43 -10.16 13.12
CA MET A 134 -5.87 -10.34 13.05
C MET A 134 -6.55 -9.21 13.82
N ARG A 135 -7.67 -8.71 13.30
CA ARG A 135 -8.53 -7.76 14.01
C ARG A 135 -9.47 -8.48 14.97
N PHE A 136 -10.00 -9.63 14.54
CA PHE A 136 -10.96 -10.42 15.31
C PHE A 136 -10.54 -11.88 15.40
N GLY A 137 -10.79 -12.53 16.54
CA GLY A 137 -10.44 -13.94 16.74
C GLY A 137 -11.16 -14.88 15.75
N SER A 138 -12.31 -14.43 15.22
CA SER A 138 -13.08 -15.14 14.19
C SER A 138 -12.41 -15.20 12.83
N GLU A 139 -11.38 -14.38 12.58
CA GLU A 139 -10.62 -14.40 11.31
C GLU A 139 -9.66 -15.60 11.24
N LYS A 140 -9.43 -16.28 12.37
CA LYS A 140 -8.51 -17.40 12.45
C LYS A 140 -9.19 -18.73 12.13
N ILE A 141 -8.62 -19.48 11.18
CA ILE A 141 -8.98 -20.87 10.92
C ILE A 141 -7.75 -21.75 11.22
N GLY A 142 -7.71 -22.34 12.42
CA GLY A 142 -6.63 -23.23 12.87
C GLY A 142 -5.31 -22.54 13.27
N GLY A 143 -4.29 -23.33 13.62
CA GLY A 143 -2.96 -22.84 14.03
C GLY A 143 -2.81 -22.50 15.52
N LEU A 144 -1.73 -21.79 15.88
CA LEU A 144 -1.46 -21.33 17.25
C LEU A 144 -2.58 -20.41 17.76
N PRO A 145 -2.75 -20.16 19.06
CA PRO A 145 -3.72 -19.17 19.55
C PRO A 145 -3.46 -17.76 18.98
N PRO A 146 -4.49 -16.91 18.82
CA PRO A 146 -4.31 -15.49 18.52
C PRO A 146 -3.55 -14.79 19.65
N ASN A 147 -2.70 -13.82 19.32
CA ASN A 147 -2.09 -12.94 20.32
C ASN A 147 -3.08 -11.82 20.65
N LEU A 148 -3.86 -11.99 21.72
CA LEU A 148 -4.93 -11.06 22.09
C LEU A 148 -4.41 -9.65 22.41
N ASP A 149 -3.22 -9.53 22.98
CA ASP A 149 -2.62 -8.24 23.31
C ASP A 149 -2.29 -7.47 22.03
N ALA A 150 -1.64 -8.12 21.07
CA ALA A 150 -1.34 -7.51 19.76
C ALA A 150 -2.61 -7.12 18.99
N MET A 151 -3.69 -7.90 19.13
CA MET A 151 -4.98 -7.57 18.54
C MET A 151 -5.65 -6.36 19.22
N GLY A 152 -5.55 -6.27 20.55
CA GLY A 152 -6.06 -5.14 21.32
C GLY A 152 -5.36 -3.85 20.93
N GLU A 153 -4.03 -3.85 20.94
CA GLU A 153 -3.23 -2.69 20.53
C GLU A 153 -3.49 -2.26 19.09
N PHE A 154 -3.68 -3.22 18.18
CA PHE A 154 -4.03 -2.93 16.80
C PHE A 154 -5.40 -2.23 16.70
N ASN A 155 -6.43 -2.77 17.35
CA ASN A 155 -7.76 -2.16 17.37
C ASN A 155 -7.74 -0.77 18.02
N ASP A 156 -6.97 -0.58 19.09
CA ASP A 156 -6.82 0.71 19.75
C ASP A 156 -6.13 1.74 18.85
N CYS A 157 -5.10 1.33 18.09
CA CYS A 157 -4.45 2.22 17.14
C CYS A 157 -5.40 2.63 16.00
N LEU A 158 -6.17 1.69 15.47
CA LEU A 158 -7.16 1.98 14.44
C LEU A 158 -8.22 2.96 14.95
N ALA A 159 -8.78 2.70 16.12
CA ALA A 159 -9.77 3.57 16.74
C ALA A 159 -9.23 4.98 17.01
N ARG A 160 -8.00 5.08 17.53
CA ARG A 160 -7.33 6.37 17.80
C ARG A 160 -7.14 7.21 16.53
N ASN A 161 -6.89 6.55 15.41
CA ASN A 161 -6.66 7.19 14.12
C ASN A 161 -7.91 7.28 13.24
N GLY A 162 -9.10 6.93 13.78
CA GLY A 162 -10.36 6.97 13.05
C GLY A 162 -10.42 6.02 11.86
N LEU A 163 -9.62 4.96 11.87
CA LEU A 163 -9.47 4.03 10.75
C LEU A 163 -10.55 2.94 10.81
N GLU A 164 -11.29 2.82 9.70
CA GLU A 164 -12.27 1.74 9.51
C GLU A 164 -12.01 0.90 8.26
N ASP A 165 -12.19 -0.42 8.38
CA ASP A 165 -12.08 -1.35 7.25
C ASP A 165 -12.98 -0.89 6.11
N ILE A 166 -12.43 -0.82 4.90
CA ILE A 166 -13.22 -0.63 3.69
C ILE A 166 -14.00 -1.92 3.44
N LYS A 167 -15.17 -2.00 4.06
CA LYS A 167 -16.18 -2.99 3.70
C LYS A 167 -16.76 -2.60 2.34
N ASP A 168 -17.22 -3.61 1.61
CA ASP A 168 -17.74 -3.61 0.22
C ASP A 168 -18.95 -2.66 -0.08
N LYS A 169 -19.15 -1.58 0.70
CA LYS A 169 -20.34 -0.70 0.70
C LYS A 169 -20.07 0.80 0.45
N GLY A 170 -18.85 1.25 0.19
CA GLY A 170 -18.54 2.67 -0.01
C GLY A 170 -18.58 3.14 -1.46
N ARG A 171 -19.75 3.16 -2.13
CA ARG A 171 -19.86 3.46 -3.58
C ARG A 171 -19.29 4.83 -4.03
N ASP A 172 -19.24 5.82 -3.14
CA ASP A 172 -18.86 7.19 -3.54
C ASP A 172 -17.34 7.46 -3.47
N SER A 173 -16.63 6.85 -2.51
CA SER A 173 -15.16 6.87 -2.43
C SER A 173 -14.50 5.76 -3.28
N LEU A 174 -15.23 4.67 -3.59
CA LEU A 174 -14.75 3.64 -4.52
C LEU A 174 -14.63 4.12 -5.96
N GLY A 175 -15.34 5.16 -6.40
CA GLY A 175 -15.21 5.66 -7.78
C GLY A 175 -13.80 6.17 -8.13
N ALA A 176 -13.06 6.65 -7.12
CA ALA A 176 -11.65 7.00 -7.23
C ALA A 176 -10.74 5.76 -7.07
N MET A 177 -11.08 4.85 -6.16
CA MET A 177 -10.29 3.65 -5.85
C MET A 177 -10.38 2.53 -6.89
N SER A 178 -11.52 2.39 -7.59
CA SER A 178 -11.71 1.41 -8.67
C SER A 178 -10.81 1.69 -9.89
N LYS A 179 -10.24 2.90 -9.97
CA LYS A 179 -9.22 3.29 -10.96
C LYS A 179 -7.78 3.07 -10.47
N LEU A 180 -7.58 2.81 -9.18
CA LEU A 180 -6.27 2.58 -8.54
C LEU A 180 -5.82 1.11 -8.55
N GLY A 181 -6.61 0.18 -9.08
CA GLY A 181 -6.12 -1.16 -9.40
C GLY A 181 -5.59 -2.00 -8.25
N ILE A 182 -6.23 -1.87 -7.10
CA ILE A 182 -5.81 -2.51 -5.86
C ILE A 182 -6.42 -3.92 -5.82
N GLU A 183 -5.71 -4.96 -6.30
CA GLU A 183 -6.06 -6.40 -6.12
C GLU A 183 -4.90 -7.25 -5.52
N GLY A 184 -5.20 -7.93 -4.40
CA GLY A 184 -4.26 -8.58 -3.46
C GLY A 184 -4.89 -8.66 -2.05
N SER A 185 -4.36 -9.45 -1.11
CA SER A 185 -4.91 -9.49 0.26
C SER A 185 -4.73 -8.12 0.93
N TYR A 186 -5.78 -7.30 1.01
CA TYR A 186 -5.70 -5.96 1.60
C TYR A 186 -6.58 -5.85 2.82
N VAL A 187 -5.98 -5.32 3.88
CA VAL A 187 -6.71 -4.56 4.88
C VAL A 187 -6.56 -3.10 4.45
N SER A 188 -7.67 -2.49 4.04
CA SER A 188 -7.69 -1.09 3.65
C SER A 188 -8.55 -0.33 4.64
N TRP A 189 -8.10 0.84 5.05
CA TRP A 189 -8.77 1.62 6.08
C TRP A 189 -9.02 3.04 5.59
N ILE A 190 -10.22 3.58 5.86
CA ILE A 190 -10.54 5.00 5.64
C ILE A 190 -10.48 5.72 6.98
N GLY A 191 -9.71 6.80 7.05
CA GLY A 191 -9.76 7.79 8.14
C GLY A 191 -10.81 8.87 7.85
N ALA A 192 -11.56 9.28 8.87
CA ALA A 192 -12.53 10.38 8.81
C ALA A 192 -11.88 11.75 9.07
#